data_AF-A0A9E4YU56-F1
#
_entry.id   AF-A0A9E4YU56-F1
#
_cell.length_a   1.000
_cell.length_b   1.000
_cell.length_c   1.000
_cell.angle_alpha   90.00
_cell.angle_beta   90.00
_cell.angle_gamma   90.00
#
_symmetry.space_group_name_H-M   'P 1'
#
loop_
_entity.id
_entity.type
_entity.pdbx_description
1 polymer ?
#
loop_
_entity_poly.entity_id
_entity_poly.type
_entity_poly.pdbx_seq_one_letter_code
_entity_poly.pdbx_strand_id
1 'polypeptide(L)' 'QLGPDELLRLVQDVVKEVGASTPRDKGKVMGRLMPQVRGRADGTVVNDLVTQLLESGS' A
#
# COMPACT_ATOMS: atom_id res chain seq x y z
N GLN A 1 6.57 6.59 -14.06
CA GLN A 1 5.40 6.64 -13.16
C GLN A 1 4.77 5.25 -13.17
N LEU A 2 4.39 4.71 -12.01
CA LEU A 2 3.68 3.44 -11.90
C LEU A 2 2.26 3.60 -12.44
N GLY A 3 1.80 2.62 -13.20
CA GLY A 3 0.41 2.55 -13.61
C GLY A 3 -0.50 2.20 -12.41
N PRO A 4 -1.80 2.52 -12.48
CA PRO A 4 -2.76 2.20 -11.41
C PRO A 4 -2.79 0.70 -11.05
N ASP A 5 -2.83 -0.18 -12.05
CA ASP A 5 -2.89 -1.64 -11.82
C ASP A 5 -1.62 -2.20 -11.19
N GLU A 6 -0.46 -1.70 -11.61
CA GLU A 6 0.84 -2.12 -11.06
C GLU A 6 0.99 -1.65 -9.61
N LEU A 7 0.55 -0.41 -9.32
CA LEU A 7 0.55 0.12 -7.96
C LEU A 7 -0.40 -0.68 -7.06
N LEU A 8 -1.62 -0.99 -7.54
CA LEU A 8 -2.58 -1.78 -6.78
C LEU A 8 -2.03 -3.18 -6.44
N ARG A 9 -1.45 -3.87 -7.41
CA ARG A 9 -0.82 -5.20 -7.18
C ARG A 9 0.30 -5.10 -6.15
N LEU A 10 1.17 -4.11 -6.27
CA LEU A 10 2.27 -3.91 -5.33
C LEU A 10 1.76 -3.65 -3.90
N VAL A 11 0.70 -2.85 -3.74
CA VAL A 11 0.09 -2.61 -2.43
C VAL A 11 -0.48 -3.92 -1.87
N GLN A 12 -1.24 -4.68 -2.66
CA GLN A 12 -1.82 -5.97 -2.24
C GLN A 12 -0.75 -6.98 -1.84
N ASP A 13 0.35 -7.06 -2.58
CA ASP A 13 1.46 -7.95 -2.28
C ASP A 13 2.14 -7.58 -0.96
N VAL A 14 2.39 -6.28 -0.74
CA VAL A 14 2.97 -5.82 0.53
C VAL A 14 2.01 -6.06 1.70
N VAL A 15 0.71 -5.82 1.53
CA VAL A 15 -0.31 -6.10 2.56
C VAL A 15 -0.27 -7.57 2.97
N LYS A 16 -0.19 -8.50 2.00
CA LYS A 16 -0.05 -9.93 2.25
C LYS A 16 1.28 -10.29 2.89
N GLU A 17 2.40 -9.77 2.37
CA GLU A 17 3.77 -10.02 2.86
C GLU A 17 3.90 -9.66 4.34
N VAL A 18 3.34 -8.52 4.74
CA VAL A 18 3.40 -8.06 6.13
C VAL A 18 2.26 -8.59 6.99
N GLY A 19 1.32 -9.36 6.43
CA GLY A 19 0.15 -9.87 7.16
C GLY A 19 -0.73 -8.76 7.74
N ALA A 20 -0.88 -7.65 7.03
CA ALA A 20 -1.74 -6.55 7.45
C ALA A 20 -3.20 -6.86 7.12
N SER A 21 -4.09 -6.58 8.08
CA SER A 21 -5.53 -6.83 7.90
C SER A 21 -6.41 -5.68 8.41
N THR A 22 -5.84 -4.75 9.18
CA THR A 22 -6.60 -3.65 9.79
C THR A 22 -5.94 -2.30 9.52
N PRO A 23 -6.66 -1.17 9.66
CA PRO A 23 -6.06 0.16 9.55
C PRO A 23 -4.90 0.41 10.52
N ARG A 24 -4.83 -0.34 11.64
CA ARG A 24 -3.71 -0.26 12.61
C ARG A 24 -2.39 -0.73 11.99
N ASP A 25 -2.45 -1.58 10.97
CA ASP A 25 -1.28 -2.12 10.28
C ASP A 25 -0.73 -1.17 9.20
N LYS A 26 -1.41 -0.05 8.93
CA LYS A 26 -1.03 0.90 7.89
C LYS A 26 0.44 1.33 8.00
N GLY A 27 0.92 1.60 9.21
CA GLY A 27 2.33 1.97 9.43
C GLY A 27 3.32 0.91 8.96
N LYS A 28 2.99 -0.37 9.17
CA LYS A 28 3.80 -1.53 8.73
C LYS A 28 3.83 -1.63 7.21
N VAL A 29 2.66 -1.51 6.57
CA VAL A 29 2.53 -1.54 5.10
C VAL A 29 3.30 -0.37 4.48
N MET A 30 3.08 0.85 4.97
CA MET A 30 3.74 2.06 4.45
C MET A 30 5.27 1.98 4.61
N GLY A 31 5.77 1.47 5.73
CA GLY A 31 7.19 1.30 5.98
C GLY A 31 7.89 0.40 4.96
N ARG A 32 7.21 -0.67 4.51
CA ARG A 32 7.74 -1.57 3.47
C ARG A 32 7.46 -1.06 2.05
N LEU A 33 6.33 -0.41 1.82
CA LEU A 33 5.90 0.02 0.49
C LEU A 33 6.64 1.26 -0.01
N MET A 34 6.83 2.27 0.84
CA MET A 34 7.37 3.58 0.42
C MET A 34 8.75 3.51 -0.27
N PRO A 35 9.74 2.71 0.19
CA PRO A 35 11.01 2.57 -0.51
C PRO A 35 10.88 2.01 -1.93
N GLN A 36 9.86 1.17 -2.20
CA GLN A 36 9.66 0.51 -3.50
C GLN A 36 9.02 1.43 -4.54
N VAL A 37 8.22 2.39 -4.06
CA VAL A 37 7.45 3.33 -4.91
C VAL A 37 8.05 4.72 -4.97
N ARG A 38 9.12 5.00 -4.20
CA ARG A 38 9.81 6.30 -4.18
C ARG A 38 10.24 6.72 -5.59
N GLY A 39 9.78 7.90 -6.03
CA GLY A 39 10.06 8.43 -7.37
C GLY A 39 9.32 7.70 -8.50
N ARG A 40 8.51 6.68 -8.19
CA ARG A 40 7.72 5.91 -9.15
C ARG A 40 6.22 6.19 -9.00
N ALA A 41 5.73 6.46 -7.79
CA ALA A 41 4.34 6.86 -7.52
C ALA A 41 4.28 8.04 -6.54
N ASP A 42 3.14 8.73 -6.52
CA ASP A 42 2.83 9.76 -5.54
C ASP A 42 2.52 9.13 -4.17
N GLY A 43 3.14 9.63 -3.11
CA GLY A 43 2.98 9.09 -1.76
C GLY A 43 1.56 9.23 -1.20
N THR A 44 0.82 10.24 -1.64
CA THR A 44 -0.59 10.45 -1.27
C THR A 44 -1.45 9.35 -1.88
N VAL A 45 -1.29 9.11 -3.19
CA VAL A 45 -2.02 8.04 -3.91
C VAL A 45 -1.74 6.67 -3.29
N VAL A 46 -0.49 6.43 -2.89
CA VAL A 46 -0.09 5.20 -2.18
C VAL A 46 -0.81 5.09 -0.82
N ASN A 47 -0.87 6.19 -0.05
CA ASN A 47 -1.53 6.19 1.26
C ASN A 47 -3.03 5.91 1.14
N ASP A 48 -3.68 6.51 0.15
CA ASP A 48 -5.12 6.36 -0.09
C ASP A 48 -5.46 4.91 -0.45
N LEU A 49 -4.68 4.29 -1.35
CA LEU A 49 -4.86 2.89 -1.72
C LEU A 49 -4.66 1.93 -0.55
N VAL A 50 -3.61 2.15 0.24
CA VAL A 50 -3.35 1.33 1.44
C VAL A 50 -4.50 1.48 2.45
N THR A 51 -4.98 2.71 2.66
CA THR A 51 -6.09 2.97 3.59
C THR A 51 -7.36 2.28 3.12
N GLN A 52 -7.75 2.44 1.85
CA GLN A 52 -8.92 1.77 1.27
C GLN A 52 -8.86 0.24 1.39
N LEU A 53 -7.70 -0.36 1.11
CA LEU A 53 -7.53 -1.82 1.20
C LEU A 53 -7.68 -2.35 2.64
N LEU A 54 -7.17 -1.62 3.62
CA LEU A 54 -7.22 -2.04 5.03
C LEU A 54 -8.57 -1.71 5.70
N GLU A 55 -9.30 -0.71 5.22
CA GLU A 55 -10.66 -0.40 5.66
C GLU A 55 -11.70 -1.34 5.06
N SER A 56 -11.52 -1.76 3.80
CA SER A 56 -12.44 -2.70 3.12
C SER A 56 -12.30 -4.15 3.59
N GLY A 57 -11.25 -4.47 4.35
CA GLY A 57 -10.97 -5.80 4.91
C GLY A 57 -11.45 -6.01 6.35
N SER A 58 -12.21 -5.06 6.91
CA SER A 58 -12.84 -5.17 8.25
C SER A 58 -14.28 -5.68 8.17
#